data_AF-A0A3N5KUK1-F1
#
_entry.id   AF-A0A3N5KUK1-F1
#
_cell.length_a   1.000
_cell.length_b   1.000
_cell.length_c   1.000
_cell.angle_alpha   90.00
_cell.angle_beta   90.00
_cell.angle_gamma   90.00
#
_symmetry.space_group_name_H-M   'P 1'
#
loop_
_entity.id
_entity.type
_entity.pdbx_description
1 polymer ?
#
loop_
_entity_poly.entity_id
_entity_poly.type
_entity_poly.pdbx_seq_one_letter_code
_entity_poly.pdbx_strand_id
1 'polypeptide(L)'
;MLLWDTTFLTGDLDGTPGGEAAALLGASGGGSGEFVHIAAFGFRDGELRNLGTAPVGDRTRVQNAWLERGRVVLDVVEAGPGDAACCPTQVARKVYALEGGALRQVSSEVRGVLGIGMLAANEWQLVEIDGEPLPAGTEAPLVHFEKDGVRGFAGCNRFTASVAETAPGRIEVGPGAAATRKACPQPQMELEQRFLARLDQVERYSYVAGRLALEYRDGDRYGTLLFRK
;
A
#
# COMPACT_ATOMS: atom_id res chain seq x y z
N MET A 1 12.56 10.53 -10.50
CA MET A 1 11.29 10.70 -9.78
C MET A 1 10.30 9.72 -10.39
N LEU A 2 9.66 8.87 -9.58
CA LEU A 2 8.70 7.85 -10.04
C LEU A 2 7.28 8.28 -9.61
N LEU A 3 6.32 8.20 -10.53
CA LEU A 3 4.91 8.45 -10.27
C LEU A 3 4.23 7.19 -9.75
N TRP A 4 3.42 7.31 -8.69
CA TRP A 4 2.64 6.23 -8.12
C TRP A 4 1.19 6.27 -8.58
N ASP A 5 0.86 5.45 -9.58
CA ASP A 5 -0.43 5.41 -10.28
C ASP A 5 -1.63 5.23 -9.35
N THR A 6 -1.54 4.33 -8.37
CA THR A 6 -2.58 4.03 -7.38
C THR A 6 -2.86 5.16 -6.40
N THR A 7 -2.07 6.23 -6.44
CA THR A 7 -2.23 7.42 -5.60
C THR A 7 -2.42 8.70 -6.41
N PHE A 8 -2.77 8.55 -7.68
CA PHE A 8 -3.21 9.67 -8.50
C PHE A 8 -4.68 10.00 -8.16
N LEU A 9 -4.88 11.19 -7.62
CA LEU A 9 -6.19 11.70 -7.21
C LEU A 9 -6.62 12.77 -8.20
N THR A 10 -7.91 12.81 -8.54
CA THR A 10 -8.50 13.90 -9.30
C THR A 10 -9.68 14.47 -8.52
N GLY A 11 -9.83 15.78 -8.56
CA GLY A 11 -10.90 16.49 -7.85
C GLY A 11 -10.48 17.91 -7.50
N ASP A 12 -11.46 18.70 -7.09
CA ASP A 12 -11.26 20.12 -6.77
C ASP A 12 -10.34 20.28 -5.54
N LEU A 13 -9.23 21.00 -5.74
CA LEU A 13 -8.22 21.32 -4.72
C LEU A 13 -8.14 22.80 -4.39
N ASP A 14 -8.73 23.68 -5.21
CA ASP A 14 -8.55 25.12 -5.11
C ASP A 14 -9.86 25.92 -5.04
N GLY A 15 -11.00 25.22 -5.04
CA GLY A 15 -12.35 25.78 -5.02
C GLY A 15 -12.88 26.15 -6.40
N THR A 16 -12.13 25.87 -7.48
CA THR A 16 -12.53 26.12 -8.86
C THR A 16 -13.03 24.82 -9.49
N PRO A 17 -14.22 24.81 -10.12
CA PRO A 17 -14.71 23.63 -10.81
C PRO A 17 -13.80 23.18 -11.96
N GLY A 18 -13.04 22.10 -11.73
CA GLY A 18 -12.43 21.26 -12.75
C GLY A 18 -10.90 21.23 -12.77
N GLY A 19 -10.35 20.03 -13.00
CA GLY A 19 -9.03 19.85 -13.63
C GLY A 19 -7.84 19.64 -12.70
N GLU A 20 -7.99 19.68 -11.38
CA GLU A 20 -6.88 19.44 -10.47
C GLU A 20 -6.63 17.95 -10.23
N ALA A 21 -5.35 17.64 -10.07
CA ALA A 21 -4.88 16.32 -9.71
C ALA A 21 -3.83 16.42 -8.61
N ALA A 22 -3.78 15.42 -7.73
CA ALA A 22 -2.68 15.26 -6.80
C ALA A 22 -2.00 13.92 -7.05
N ALA A 23 -0.68 13.88 -6.98
CA ALA A 23 0.08 12.67 -7.22
C ALA A 23 1.26 12.55 -6.25
N LEU A 24 1.45 11.34 -5.72
CA LEU A 24 2.64 11.02 -4.95
C LEU A 24 3.81 10.63 -5.86
N LEU A 25 4.99 11.07 -5.45
CA LEU A 25 6.21 11.03 -6.21
C LEU A 25 7.34 10.50 -5.32
N GLY A 26 7.97 9.41 -5.74
CA GLY A 26 9.20 8.90 -5.12
C GLY A 26 10.44 9.53 -5.76
N ALA A 27 11.39 10.00 -4.94
CA ALA A 27 12.67 10.54 -5.39
C ALA A 27 13.84 9.93 -4.62
N SER A 28 14.82 9.38 -5.35
CA SER A 28 16.10 8.92 -4.80
C SER A 28 17.21 9.87 -5.27
N GLY A 29 17.82 10.59 -4.34
CA GLY A 29 18.81 11.62 -4.62
C GLY A 29 20.24 11.17 -4.32
N GLY A 30 20.77 10.20 -5.06
CA GLY A 30 22.19 9.80 -5.04
C GLY A 30 22.78 9.21 -3.74
N GLY A 31 22.09 9.35 -2.60
CA GLY A 31 22.39 8.70 -1.31
C GLY A 31 21.41 7.56 -0.99
N SER A 32 21.30 7.18 0.30
CA SER A 32 20.42 6.07 0.74
C SER A 32 18.98 6.47 1.06
N GLY A 33 18.64 7.76 1.00
CA GLY A 33 17.30 8.29 1.31
C GLY A 33 16.30 8.04 0.19
N GLU A 34 15.05 7.75 0.57
CA GLU A 34 13.93 7.58 -0.34
C GLU A 34 12.87 8.62 0.01
N PHE A 35 12.84 9.72 -0.73
CA PHE A 35 11.98 10.86 -0.38
C PHE A 35 10.64 10.78 -1.11
N VAL A 36 9.57 10.82 -0.34
CA VAL A 36 8.20 10.88 -0.86
C VAL A 36 7.74 12.32 -0.89
N HIS A 37 7.17 12.74 -2.01
CA HIS A 37 6.58 14.06 -2.22
C HIS A 37 5.15 13.91 -2.71
N ILE A 38 4.33 14.92 -2.44
CA ILE A 38 3.02 15.11 -3.05
C ILE A 38 3.09 16.33 -3.97
N ALA A 39 2.65 16.19 -5.21
CA ALA A 39 2.51 17.30 -6.14
C ALA A 39 1.05 17.52 -6.50
N ALA A 40 0.64 18.77 -6.55
CA ALA A 40 -0.66 19.19 -7.06
C ALA A 40 -0.47 19.76 -8.47
N PHE A 41 -1.37 19.39 -9.36
CA PHE A 41 -1.44 19.84 -10.73
C PHE A 41 -2.82 20.41 -11.01
N GLY A 42 -2.92 21.31 -11.97
CA GLY A 42 -4.20 21.82 -12.45
C GLY A 42 -4.02 22.54 -13.78
N PHE A 43 -5.13 22.78 -14.46
CA PHE A 43 -5.12 23.52 -15.71
C PHE A 43 -5.06 25.03 -15.44
N ARG A 44 -4.12 25.72 -16.10
CA ARG A 44 -4.01 27.19 -16.12
C ARG A 44 -3.80 27.62 -17.57
N ASP A 45 -4.67 28.49 -18.05
CA ASP A 45 -4.66 28.97 -19.44
C ASP A 45 -4.65 27.83 -20.48
N GLY A 46 -5.36 26.73 -20.18
CA GLY A 46 -5.44 25.55 -21.05
C GLY A 46 -4.24 24.58 -20.98
N GLU A 47 -3.25 24.87 -20.15
CA GLU A 47 -2.08 24.01 -19.95
C GLU A 47 -2.08 23.34 -18.57
N LEU A 48 -1.67 22.08 -18.50
CA LEU A 48 -1.43 21.41 -17.23
C LEU A 48 -0.19 22.02 -16.57
N ARG A 49 -0.33 22.54 -15.36
CA ARG A 49 0.76 23.14 -14.58
C ARG A 49 0.90 22.45 -13.22
N ASN A 50 2.13 22.36 -12.73
CA ASN A 50 2.40 22.02 -11.34
C ASN A 50 2.06 23.23 -10.47
N LEU A 51 1.04 23.08 -9.61
CA LEU A 51 0.56 24.11 -8.69
C LEU A 51 1.35 24.14 -7.38
N GLY A 52 2.13 23.10 -7.10
CA GLY A 52 3.00 23.01 -5.93
C GLY A 52 3.44 21.59 -5.66
N THR A 53 4.59 21.44 -5.01
CA THR A 53 5.09 20.16 -4.52
C THR A 53 5.53 20.31 -3.08
N ALA A 54 5.12 19.38 -2.23
CA ALA A 54 5.43 19.36 -0.81
C ALA A 54 6.06 18.02 -0.40
N PRO A 55 7.01 18.02 0.55
CA PRO A 55 7.54 16.77 1.08
C PRO A 55 6.49 16.05 1.92
N VAL A 56 6.48 14.72 1.80
CA VAL A 56 5.74 13.81 2.69
C VAL A 56 6.65 13.26 3.77
N GLY A 57 7.86 12.83 3.38
CA GLY A 57 8.90 12.39 4.32
C GLY A 57 9.95 11.48 3.68
N ASP A 58 10.94 11.07 4.47
CA ASP A 58 11.94 10.06 4.10
C ASP A 58 11.42 8.65 4.45
N ARG A 59 11.57 7.70 3.52
CA ARG A 59 11.10 6.30 3.59
C ARG A 59 9.65 6.15 4.07
N THR A 60 8.83 7.16 3.79
CA THR A 60 7.44 7.18 4.21
C THR A 60 6.61 6.24 3.35
N ARG A 61 5.89 5.32 3.98
CA ARG A 61 5.05 4.35 3.28
C ARG A 61 3.63 4.86 3.25
N VAL A 62 3.10 5.16 2.08
CA VAL A 62 1.73 5.67 1.96
C VAL A 62 0.75 4.49 1.98
N GLN A 63 -0.15 4.51 2.96
CA GLN A 63 -1.22 3.53 3.13
C GLN A 63 -2.47 3.96 2.35
N ASN A 64 -2.87 5.22 2.49
CA ASN A 64 -4.06 5.79 1.87
C ASN A 64 -3.78 7.19 1.33
N ALA A 65 -4.44 7.56 0.24
CA ALA A 65 -4.50 8.92 -0.26
C ALA A 65 -5.93 9.20 -0.76
N TRP A 66 -6.52 10.32 -0.36
CA TRP A 66 -7.83 10.76 -0.84
C TRP A 66 -7.96 12.28 -0.81
N LEU A 67 -9.02 12.79 -1.46
CA LEU A 67 -9.41 14.18 -1.38
C LEU A 67 -10.57 14.35 -0.42
N GLU A 68 -10.47 15.32 0.48
CA GLU A 68 -11.55 15.70 1.38
C GLU A 68 -11.60 17.22 1.51
N ARG A 69 -12.73 17.82 1.09
CA ARG A 69 -12.99 19.26 1.22
C ARG A 69 -11.86 20.15 0.67
N GLY A 70 -11.40 19.86 -0.54
CA GLY A 70 -10.31 20.62 -1.20
C GLY A 70 -8.91 20.34 -0.66
N ARG A 71 -8.74 19.29 0.14
CA ARG A 71 -7.45 18.93 0.76
C ARG A 71 -7.04 17.52 0.35
N VAL A 72 -5.75 17.33 0.14
CA VAL A 72 -5.16 15.99 0.03
C VAL A 72 -4.95 15.45 1.44
N VAL A 73 -5.50 14.30 1.74
CA VAL A 73 -5.30 13.62 3.00
C VAL A 73 -4.58 12.31 2.75
N LEU A 74 -3.51 12.08 3.52
CA LEU A 74 -2.69 10.89 3.46
C LEU A 74 -2.72 10.17 4.82
N ASP A 75 -2.93 8.86 4.81
CA ASP A 75 -2.50 8.01 5.92
C ASP A 75 -1.17 7.38 5.54
N VAL A 76 -0.18 7.52 6.41
CA VAL A 76 1.19 7.09 6.16
C VAL A 76 1.77 6.31 7.33
N VAL A 77 2.77 5.48 7.04
CA VAL A 77 3.69 4.91 8.01
C VAL A 77 5.04 5.62 7.89
N GLU A 78 5.51 6.20 8.98
CA GLU A 78 6.77 6.95 9.07
C GLU A 78 7.55 6.55 10.31
N ALA A 79 8.83 6.94 10.40
CA ALA A 79 9.65 6.62 11.56
C ALA A 79 9.21 7.45 12.77
N GLY A 80 8.78 6.78 13.83
CA GLY A 80 8.55 7.39 15.14
C GLY A 80 9.85 7.54 15.95
N PRO A 81 9.79 8.19 17.13
CA PRO A 81 10.98 8.45 17.97
C PRO A 81 11.76 7.20 18.42
N GLY A 82 11.11 6.03 18.45
CA GLY A 82 11.71 4.75 18.82
C GLY A 82 12.05 3.84 17.63
N ASP A 83 11.73 4.25 16.40
CA ASP A 83 11.90 3.41 15.22
C ASP A 83 13.31 3.59 14.63
N ALA A 84 13.87 2.48 14.14
CA ALA A 84 14.96 2.58 13.17
C ALA A 84 14.41 3.10 11.84
N ALA A 85 15.17 3.96 11.14
CA ALA A 85 14.73 4.55 9.87
C ALA A 85 14.40 3.51 8.77
N CYS A 86 14.96 2.30 8.85
CA CYS A 86 14.64 1.19 7.94
C CYS A 86 13.22 0.65 8.11
N CYS A 87 12.66 0.84 9.30
CA CYS A 87 11.65 -0.03 9.85
C CYS A 87 10.58 0.82 10.58
N PRO A 88 9.95 1.76 9.87
CA PRO A 88 8.97 2.67 10.47
C PRO A 88 7.73 1.92 10.93
N THR A 89 7.20 2.28 12.09
CA THR A 89 5.99 1.70 12.68
C THR A 89 4.92 2.74 13.03
N GLN A 90 5.29 4.01 13.16
CA GLN A 90 4.36 5.09 13.49
C GLN A 90 3.39 5.35 12.34
N VAL A 91 2.11 5.35 12.63
CA VAL A 91 1.06 5.73 11.68
C VAL A 91 0.66 7.17 11.93
N ALA A 92 0.64 7.97 10.87
CA ALA A 92 0.28 9.37 10.91
C ALA A 92 -0.70 9.74 9.80
N ARG A 93 -1.55 10.73 10.09
CA ARG A 93 -2.40 11.39 9.11
C ARG A 93 -1.80 12.74 8.76
N LYS A 94 -1.51 12.95 7.48
CA LYS A 94 -1.02 14.23 6.96
C LYS A 94 -2.08 14.85 6.08
N VAL A 95 -2.26 16.16 6.19
CA VAL A 95 -3.22 16.92 5.39
C VAL A 95 -2.46 18.01 4.65
N TYR A 96 -2.75 18.16 3.36
CA TYR A 96 -2.17 19.18 2.50
C TYR A 96 -3.27 20.03 1.87
N ALA A 97 -3.03 21.33 1.76
CA ALA A 97 -3.92 22.27 1.11
C ALA A 97 -3.13 23.17 0.16
N LEU A 98 -3.78 23.64 -0.90
CA LEU A 98 -3.24 24.68 -1.77
C LEU A 98 -3.55 26.04 -1.15
N GLU A 99 -2.55 26.69 -0.57
CA GLU A 99 -2.69 27.98 0.11
C GLU A 99 -1.75 29.01 -0.50
N GLY A 100 -2.30 30.15 -0.94
CA GLY A 100 -1.49 31.23 -1.53
C GLY A 100 -0.71 30.80 -2.78
N GLY A 101 -1.25 29.86 -3.57
CA GLY A 101 -0.59 29.33 -4.77
C GLY A 101 0.54 28.33 -4.51
N ALA A 102 0.63 27.77 -3.30
CA ALA A 102 1.59 26.73 -2.96
C ALA A 102 0.92 25.58 -2.21
N LEU A 103 1.33 24.34 -2.54
CA LEU A 103 0.90 23.17 -1.79
C LEU A 103 1.66 23.10 -0.46
N ARG A 104 0.93 23.07 0.65
CA ARG A 104 1.52 23.06 2.00
C ARG A 104 0.92 21.95 2.86
N GLN A 105 1.75 21.35 3.69
CA GLN A 105 1.27 20.46 4.75
C GLN A 105 0.65 21.32 5.86
N VAL A 106 -0.67 21.22 6.04
CA VAL A 106 -1.41 21.99 7.05
C VAL A 106 -1.53 21.25 8.38
N SER A 107 -1.45 19.92 8.38
CA SER A 107 -1.35 19.13 9.63
C SER A 107 -0.60 17.81 9.43
N SER A 108 -0.06 17.29 10.53
CA SER A 108 0.52 15.94 10.63
C SER A 108 0.24 15.43 12.04
N GLU A 109 -0.64 14.44 12.16
CA GLU A 109 -1.13 13.92 13.44
C GLU A 109 -0.77 12.45 13.56
N VAL A 110 -0.11 12.07 14.66
CA VAL A 110 0.13 10.65 14.97
C VAL A 110 -1.20 9.99 15.33
N ARG A 111 -1.49 8.87 14.66
CA ARG A 111 -2.74 8.10 14.79
C ARG A 111 -2.56 6.80 15.55
N GLY A 112 -1.31 6.38 15.76
CA GLY A 112 -0.96 5.18 16.51
C GLY A 112 0.27 4.51 15.91
N VAL A 113 0.33 3.20 16.07
CA VAL A 113 1.35 2.33 15.48
C VAL A 113 0.69 1.34 14.54
N LEU A 114 1.46 0.79 13.60
CA LEU A 114 1.00 -0.28 12.73
C LEU A 114 0.40 -1.41 13.56
N GLY A 115 -0.78 -1.86 13.12
CA GLY A 115 -1.52 -2.94 13.74
C GLY A 115 -2.28 -3.73 12.69
N ILE A 116 -2.38 -5.04 12.86
CA ILE A 116 -3.08 -5.93 11.91
C ILE A 116 -4.53 -5.51 11.65
N GLY A 117 -5.19 -4.88 12.63
CA GLY A 117 -6.55 -4.33 12.49
C GLY A 117 -6.69 -3.29 11.36
N MET A 118 -5.59 -2.68 10.91
CA MET A 118 -5.59 -1.78 9.75
C MET A 118 -5.78 -2.52 8.41
N LEU A 119 -5.38 -3.79 8.34
CA LEU A 119 -5.57 -4.64 7.16
C LEU A 119 -7.03 -5.07 7.02
N ALA A 120 -7.72 -5.28 8.14
CA ALA A 120 -9.11 -5.75 8.20
C ALA A 120 -10.13 -4.78 7.60
N ALA A 121 -9.75 -3.51 7.40
CA ALA A 121 -10.62 -2.50 6.79
C ALA A 121 -10.87 -2.73 5.29
N ASN A 122 -10.08 -3.58 4.62
CA ASN A 122 -10.18 -3.81 3.18
C ASN A 122 -10.20 -5.31 2.85
N GLU A 123 -10.76 -5.65 1.68
CA GLU A 123 -10.40 -6.87 0.98
C GLU A 123 -9.23 -6.54 0.04
N TRP A 124 -8.27 -7.44 -0.07
CA TRP A 124 -7.03 -7.21 -0.79
C TRP A 124 -6.91 -8.21 -1.94
N GLN A 125 -6.82 -7.71 -3.16
CA GLN A 125 -6.64 -8.52 -4.37
C GLN A 125 -5.17 -8.54 -4.78
N LEU A 126 -4.62 -9.74 -4.94
CA LEU A 126 -3.25 -9.93 -5.39
C LEU A 126 -3.08 -9.41 -6.82
N VAL A 127 -1.99 -8.69 -7.08
CA VAL A 127 -1.66 -8.16 -8.40
C VAL A 127 -0.30 -8.66 -8.90
N GLU A 128 0.66 -8.89 -8.00
CA GLU A 128 2.01 -9.32 -8.35
C GLU A 128 2.56 -10.30 -7.32
N ILE A 129 3.41 -11.22 -7.78
CA ILE A 129 4.23 -12.10 -6.95
C ILE A 129 5.69 -11.88 -7.35
N ASP A 130 6.50 -11.40 -6.42
CA ASP A 130 7.92 -11.09 -6.63
C ASP A 130 8.19 -10.13 -7.80
N GLY A 131 7.29 -9.16 -8.01
CA GLY A 131 7.36 -8.19 -9.11
C GLY A 131 6.86 -8.70 -10.46
N GLU A 132 6.44 -9.96 -10.55
CA GLU A 132 5.83 -10.53 -11.75
C GLU A 132 4.30 -10.45 -11.69
N PRO A 133 3.63 -10.00 -12.76
CA PRO A 133 2.17 -9.94 -12.81
C PRO A 133 1.57 -11.36 -12.82
N LEU A 134 0.29 -11.45 -12.44
CA LEU A 134 -0.43 -12.72 -12.49
C LEU A 134 -0.61 -13.22 -13.93
N PRO A 135 -0.62 -14.55 -14.17
CA PRO A 135 -0.85 -15.09 -15.52
C PRO A 135 -2.19 -14.64 -16.10
N ALA A 136 -2.20 -14.24 -17.36
CA ALA A 136 -3.42 -13.82 -18.04
C ALA A 136 -4.50 -14.93 -18.00
N GLY A 137 -5.76 -14.54 -17.77
CA GLY A 137 -6.89 -15.47 -17.70
C GLY A 137 -6.99 -16.26 -16.38
N THR A 138 -6.15 -15.98 -15.39
CA THR A 138 -6.32 -16.50 -14.03
C THR A 138 -7.22 -15.60 -13.19
N GLU A 139 -7.96 -16.20 -12.26
CA GLU A 139 -8.67 -15.44 -11.23
C GLU A 139 -7.68 -15.04 -10.13
N ALA A 140 -7.64 -13.76 -9.79
CA ALA A 140 -6.69 -13.23 -8.83
C ALA A 140 -7.04 -13.67 -7.39
N PRO A 141 -6.05 -14.07 -6.56
CA PRO A 141 -6.26 -14.30 -5.15
C PRO A 141 -6.82 -13.08 -4.43
N LEU A 142 -7.73 -13.30 -3.49
CA LEU A 142 -8.34 -12.31 -2.61
C LEU A 142 -8.06 -12.71 -1.16
N VAL A 143 -7.67 -11.75 -0.33
CA VAL A 143 -7.45 -11.96 1.10
C VAL A 143 -8.17 -10.93 1.93
N HIS A 144 -8.74 -11.38 3.04
CA HIS A 144 -9.36 -10.54 4.05
C HIS A 144 -8.78 -10.92 5.41
N PHE A 145 -8.13 -9.94 6.04
CA PHE A 145 -7.55 -10.09 7.35
C PHE A 145 -8.59 -9.84 8.43
N GLU A 146 -8.53 -10.63 9.48
CA GLU A 146 -9.28 -10.48 10.71
C GLU A 146 -8.26 -10.42 11.86
N LYS A 147 -8.74 -10.25 13.10
CA LYS A 147 -7.85 -10.06 14.26
C LYS A 147 -6.83 -11.20 14.41
N ASP A 148 -7.29 -12.44 14.28
CA ASP A 148 -6.52 -13.65 14.59
C ASP A 148 -6.42 -14.61 13.38
N GLY A 149 -6.77 -14.13 12.18
CA GLY A 149 -6.89 -14.98 11.00
C GLY A 149 -6.92 -14.23 9.67
N VAL A 150 -6.74 -14.98 8.60
CA VAL A 150 -6.91 -14.53 7.23
C VAL A 150 -7.76 -15.56 6.50
N ARG A 151 -8.73 -15.07 5.74
CA ARG A 151 -9.55 -15.89 4.86
C ARG A 151 -9.53 -15.33 3.47
N GLY A 152 -9.80 -16.18 2.48
CA GLY A 152 -9.72 -15.71 1.12
C GLY A 152 -10.03 -16.73 0.05
N PHE A 153 -9.70 -16.32 -1.16
CA PHE A 153 -9.70 -17.12 -2.37
C PHE A 153 -8.28 -17.14 -2.92
N ALA A 154 -7.74 -18.32 -3.21
CA ALA A 154 -6.36 -18.50 -3.65
C ALA A 154 -6.21 -18.57 -5.19
N GLY A 155 -7.24 -18.21 -5.95
CA GLY A 155 -7.26 -18.33 -7.42
C GLY A 155 -7.96 -19.59 -7.94
N CYS A 156 -8.03 -20.66 -7.14
CA CYS A 156 -8.86 -21.84 -7.42
C CYS A 156 -9.77 -22.19 -6.23
N ASN A 157 -9.22 -22.32 -5.03
CA ASN A 157 -9.94 -22.72 -3.83
C ASN A 157 -10.10 -21.56 -2.84
N ARG A 158 -11.05 -21.71 -1.93
CA ARG A 158 -11.12 -20.86 -0.74
C ARG A 158 -10.16 -21.39 0.29
N PHE A 159 -9.58 -20.50 1.09
CA PHE A 159 -8.64 -20.85 2.15
C PHE A 159 -8.91 -20.05 3.43
N THR A 160 -8.43 -20.60 4.54
CA THR A 160 -8.33 -19.92 5.84
C THR A 160 -7.01 -20.26 6.51
N ALA A 161 -6.39 -19.30 7.17
CA ALA A 161 -5.19 -19.50 7.99
C ALA A 161 -5.27 -18.63 9.27
N SER A 162 -4.57 -19.02 10.33
CA SER A 162 -4.39 -18.15 11.50
C SER A 162 -3.38 -17.06 11.20
N VAL A 163 -3.51 -15.91 11.86
CA VAL A 163 -2.50 -14.84 11.81
C VAL A 163 -2.22 -14.34 13.21
N ALA A 164 -0.95 -14.19 13.56
CA ALA A 164 -0.53 -13.57 14.82
C ALA A 164 0.34 -12.35 14.52
N GLU A 165 0.04 -11.21 15.14
CA GLU A 165 0.92 -10.05 15.12
C GLU A 165 1.99 -10.18 16.21
N THR A 166 3.26 -10.25 15.79
CA THR A 166 4.40 -10.45 16.71
C THR A 166 5.06 -9.13 17.11
N ALA A 167 4.94 -8.10 16.26
CA ALA A 167 5.32 -6.72 16.50
C ALA A 167 4.61 -5.82 15.47
N PRO A 168 4.60 -4.48 15.62
CA PRO A 168 4.05 -3.59 14.60
C PRO A 168 4.65 -3.86 13.21
N GLY A 169 3.79 -4.20 12.23
CA GLY A 169 4.22 -4.55 10.87
C GLY A 169 4.83 -5.94 10.71
N ARG A 170 4.91 -6.76 11.77
CA ARG A 170 5.36 -8.15 11.75
C ARG A 170 4.22 -9.11 12.07
N ILE A 171 4.01 -10.07 11.20
CA ILE A 171 2.95 -11.07 11.34
C ILE A 171 3.50 -12.45 11.07
N GLU A 172 2.88 -13.46 11.66
CA GLU A 172 3.10 -14.86 11.34
C GLU A 172 1.79 -15.44 10.82
N VAL A 173 1.82 -16.01 9.62
CA VAL A 173 0.68 -16.76 9.07
C VAL A 173 0.87 -18.24 9.42
N GLY A 174 -0.15 -18.85 10.02
CA GLY A 174 -0.09 -20.24 10.45
C GLY A 174 0.10 -21.20 9.26
N PRO A 175 0.93 -22.25 9.40
CA PRO A 175 1.24 -23.14 8.31
C PRO A 175 0.02 -23.95 7.85
N GLY A 176 -0.06 -24.24 6.56
CA GLY A 176 -1.05 -25.17 6.02
C GLY A 176 -2.44 -24.57 5.99
N ALA A 177 -2.58 -23.43 5.30
CA ALA A 177 -3.88 -22.84 5.00
C ALA A 177 -4.89 -23.91 4.59
N ALA A 178 -6.02 -23.99 5.31
CA ALA A 178 -7.05 -24.97 5.06
C ALA A 178 -7.80 -24.59 3.77
N ALA A 179 -7.38 -25.19 2.66
CA ALA A 179 -7.98 -24.96 1.35
C ALA A 179 -9.02 -26.02 1.00
N THR A 180 -10.10 -25.62 0.32
CA THR A 180 -11.03 -26.57 -0.32
C THR A 180 -10.32 -27.33 -1.45
N ARG A 181 -10.90 -28.43 -1.95
CA ARG A 181 -10.31 -29.24 -3.03
C ARG A 181 -11.23 -29.34 -4.25
N LYS A 182 -11.31 -28.27 -5.03
CA LYS A 182 -11.91 -28.27 -6.37
C LYS A 182 -10.82 -28.29 -7.44
N ALA A 183 -11.11 -28.86 -8.59
CA ALA A 183 -10.23 -28.82 -9.74
C ALA A 183 -10.50 -27.55 -10.56
N CYS A 184 -9.43 -26.86 -10.97
CA CYS A 184 -9.44 -25.73 -11.91
C CYS A 184 -8.50 -26.05 -13.08
N PRO A 185 -8.45 -25.22 -14.14
CA PRO A 185 -7.43 -25.38 -15.16
C PRO A 185 -6.03 -25.20 -14.55
N GLN A 186 -5.04 -25.81 -15.20
CA GLN A 186 -3.66 -25.91 -14.71
C GLN A 186 -3.05 -24.57 -14.28
N PRO A 187 -3.19 -23.46 -15.05
CA PRO A 187 -2.60 -22.17 -14.65
C PRO A 187 -3.16 -21.61 -13.33
N GLN A 188 -4.45 -21.83 -13.04
CA GLN A 188 -5.09 -21.39 -11.79
C GLN A 188 -4.61 -22.22 -10.60
N MET A 189 -4.41 -23.54 -10.81
CA MET A 189 -3.88 -24.41 -9.76
C MET A 189 -2.41 -24.09 -9.43
N GLU A 190 -1.59 -23.79 -10.43
CA GLU A 190 -0.20 -23.38 -10.24
C GLU A 190 -0.11 -22.03 -9.51
N LEU A 191 -0.98 -21.08 -9.86
CA LEU A 191 -1.09 -19.80 -9.15
C LEU A 191 -1.47 -20.01 -7.68
N GLU A 192 -2.46 -20.84 -7.40
CA GLU A 192 -2.88 -21.17 -6.03
C GLU A 192 -1.75 -21.75 -5.19
N GLN A 193 -1.08 -22.78 -5.70
CA GLN A 193 0.01 -23.43 -4.98
C GLN A 193 1.13 -22.45 -4.67
N ARG A 194 1.51 -21.64 -5.66
CA ARG A 194 2.55 -20.62 -5.49
C ARG A 194 2.13 -19.58 -4.46
N PHE A 195 0.91 -19.07 -4.55
CA PHE A 195 0.38 -18.07 -3.63
C PHE A 195 0.34 -18.57 -2.19
N LEU A 196 -0.26 -19.75 -1.94
CA LEU A 196 -0.36 -20.31 -0.58
C LEU A 196 1.01 -20.64 0.00
N ALA A 197 1.93 -21.19 -0.81
CA ALA A 197 3.29 -21.46 -0.35
C ALA A 197 4.06 -20.19 0.05
N ARG A 198 3.76 -19.03 -0.56
CA ARG A 198 4.37 -17.75 -0.17
C ARG A 198 3.67 -17.14 1.04
N LEU A 199 2.35 -17.26 1.09
CA LEU A 199 1.55 -16.76 2.20
C LEU A 199 1.97 -17.41 3.54
N ASP A 200 2.23 -18.71 3.53
CA ASP A 200 2.71 -19.48 4.69
C ASP A 200 4.09 -19.02 5.22
N GLN A 201 4.82 -18.22 4.45
CA GLN A 201 6.17 -17.73 4.78
C GLN A 201 6.20 -16.22 5.08
N VAL A 202 5.02 -15.57 5.14
CA VAL A 202 4.92 -14.13 5.40
C VAL A 202 5.37 -13.83 6.83
N GLU A 203 6.30 -12.88 6.96
CA GLU A 203 6.83 -12.42 8.25
C GLU A 203 6.49 -10.95 8.53
N ARG A 204 6.14 -10.18 7.49
CA ARG A 204 5.91 -8.74 7.58
C ARG A 204 4.87 -8.26 6.59
N TYR A 205 4.25 -7.13 6.92
CA TYR A 205 3.46 -6.36 5.98
C TYR A 205 3.93 -4.90 5.95
N SER A 206 3.79 -4.30 4.78
CA SER A 206 4.09 -2.89 4.54
C SER A 206 3.15 -2.31 3.49
N TYR A 207 3.29 -1.03 3.19
CA TYR A 207 2.53 -0.37 2.13
C TYR A 207 3.47 0.24 1.10
N VAL A 208 3.12 0.08 -0.16
CA VAL A 208 3.83 0.68 -1.29
C VAL A 208 2.79 1.39 -2.14
N ALA A 209 2.84 2.72 -2.18
CA ALA A 209 1.92 3.51 -3.02
C ALA A 209 0.42 3.17 -2.80
N GLY A 210 -0.03 2.98 -1.56
CA GLY A 210 -1.42 2.60 -1.25
C GLY A 210 -1.78 1.14 -1.52
N ARG A 211 -0.82 0.32 -1.99
CA ARG A 211 -0.93 -1.13 -2.11
C ARG A 211 -0.39 -1.81 -0.85
N LEU A 212 -0.97 -2.94 -0.48
CA LEU A 212 -0.43 -3.79 0.59
C LEU A 212 0.68 -4.67 0.03
N ALA A 213 1.82 -4.71 0.71
CA ALA A 213 2.90 -5.63 0.41
C ALA A 213 3.03 -6.62 1.58
N LEU A 214 2.91 -7.91 1.32
CA LEU A 214 3.27 -8.96 2.28
C LEU A 214 4.65 -9.49 1.92
N GLU A 215 5.60 -9.29 2.82
CA GLU A 215 6.99 -9.68 2.66
C GLU A 215 7.17 -11.06 3.31
N TYR A 216 7.75 -11.99 2.56
CA TYR A 216 7.94 -13.36 2.99
C TYR A 216 9.41 -13.77 2.87
N ARG A 217 9.79 -14.79 3.62
CA ARG A 217 11.13 -15.38 3.58
C ARG A 217 11.06 -16.90 3.49
N ASP A 218 11.64 -17.45 2.43
CA ASP A 218 11.76 -18.90 2.19
C ASP A 218 13.24 -19.28 2.16
N GLY A 219 13.78 -19.70 3.31
CA GLY A 219 15.22 -19.89 3.51
C GLY A 219 15.99 -18.58 3.32
N ASP A 220 16.81 -18.50 2.27
CA ASP A 220 17.57 -17.30 1.91
C ASP A 220 16.86 -16.42 0.86
N ARG A 221 15.69 -16.85 0.36
CA ARG A 221 14.91 -16.09 -0.61
C ARG A 221 13.99 -15.12 0.11
N TYR A 222 14.08 -13.85 -0.27
CA TYR A 222 13.09 -12.82 0.06
C TYR A 222 12.17 -12.60 -1.13
N GLY A 223 10.90 -12.34 -0.85
CA GLY A 223 9.94 -12.03 -1.88
C GLY A 223 8.78 -11.19 -1.35
N THR A 224 7.86 -10.85 -2.25
CA THR A 224 6.75 -9.97 -1.94
C THR A 224 5.49 -10.37 -2.68
N LEU A 225 4.38 -10.43 -1.97
CA LEU A 225 3.04 -10.50 -2.53
C LEU A 225 2.46 -9.08 -2.49
N LEU A 226 2.17 -8.50 -3.66
CA LEU A 226 1.62 -7.14 -3.75
C LEU A 226 0.12 -7.21 -4.03
N PHE A 227 -0.65 -6.42 -3.29
CA PHE A 227 -2.10 -6.40 -3.36
C PHE A 227 -2.65 -4.99 -3.54
N ARG A 228 -3.71 -4.87 -4.34
CA ARG A 228 -4.57 -3.68 -4.37
C ARG A 228 -5.80 -3.88 -3.49
N LYS A 229 -6.45 -2.77 -3.14
CA LYS A 229 -7.79 -2.77 -2.56
C LYS A 229 -8.85 -2.96 -3.64
#